data_AF-A0A914QD16-F1
#
_entry.id   AF-A0A914QD16-F1
#
_cell.length_a   1.000
_cell.length_b   1.000
_cell.length_c   1.000
_cell.angle_alpha   90.00
_cell.angle_beta   90.00
_cell.angle_gamma   90.00
#
_symmetry.space_group_name_H-M   'P 1'
#
loop_
_entity.id
_entity.type
_entity.pdbx_description
1 polymer ?
#
loop_
_entity_poly.entity_id
_entity_poly.type
_entity_poly.pdbx_seq_one_letter_code
_entity_poly.pdbx_strand_id
1 'polypeptide(L)'
;MAVCWLNWTLKHRFDKRCLQACLPVVARLSLLELEAHRKMITEKIMADLLAMKLRATYLQAGTVFQTIHNMDHFQINVEKCPRCNRQKEQGRVRVYANPCQ
;
A
#
# COMPACT_ATOMS: atom_id res chain seq x y z
N MET A 1 1.96 -24.17 1.20
CA MET A 1 1.23 -24.96 0.18
C MET A 1 1.28 -24.32 -1.23
N ALA A 2 0.95 -23.03 -1.40
CA ALA A 2 0.93 -22.38 -2.72
C ALA A 2 2.28 -22.36 -3.46
N VAL A 3 3.40 -22.15 -2.75
CA VAL A 3 4.75 -22.21 -3.36
C VAL A 3 5.08 -23.60 -3.88
N CYS A 4 4.61 -24.66 -3.22
CA CYS A 4 4.81 -26.04 -3.67
C CYS A 4 4.11 -26.29 -5.01
N TRP A 5 2.88 -25.79 -5.17
CA TRP A 5 2.13 -25.86 -6.44
C TRP A 5 2.80 -25.09 -7.58
N LEU A 6 3.33 -23.90 -7.28
CA LEU A 6 4.12 -23.12 -8.25
C LEU A 6 5.37 -23.89 -8.68
N ASN A 7 6.13 -24.41 -7.72
CA ASN A 7 7.33 -25.22 -7.98
C ASN A 7 6.99 -26.47 -8.80
N TRP A 8 5.89 -27.14 -8.47
CA TRP A 8 5.45 -28.34 -9.18
C TRP A 8 5.08 -28.03 -10.64
N THR A 9 4.30 -26.97 -10.86
CA THR A 9 3.95 -26.44 -12.19
C THR A 9 5.20 -26.15 -13.03
N LEU A 10 6.23 -25.53 -12.43
CA LEU A 10 7.48 -25.21 -13.11
C LEU A 10 8.30 -26.46 -13.44
N LYS A 11 8.45 -27.37 -12.48
CA LYS A 11 9.24 -28.61 -12.64
C LYS A 11 8.70 -29.49 -13.76
N HIS A 12 7.38 -29.62 -13.87
CA HIS A 12 6.74 -30.47 -14.87
C HIS A 12 6.31 -29.72 -16.14
N ARG A 13 6.69 -28.44 -16.28
CA ARG A 13 6.40 -27.62 -17.47
C ARG A 13 4.92 -27.64 -17.86
N PHE A 14 4.05 -27.48 -16.87
CA PHE A 14 2.62 -27.35 -17.12
C PHE A 14 2.32 -26.13 -17.99
N ASP A 15 1.11 -26.08 -18.53
CA ASP A 15 0.70 -24.99 -19.40
C ASP A 15 0.79 -23.61 -18.70
N LYS A 16 0.78 -22.55 -19.50
CA LYS A 16 0.86 -21.18 -18.99
C LYS A 16 -0.31 -20.82 -18.08
N ARG A 17 -1.47 -21.47 -18.24
CA ARG A 17 -2.69 -21.20 -17.47
C ARG A 17 -2.53 -21.69 -16.03
N CYS A 18 -1.95 -22.87 -15.81
CA CYS A 18 -1.60 -23.37 -14.49
C CYS A 18 -0.65 -22.41 -13.75
N LEU A 19 0.38 -21.92 -14.45
CA LEU A 19 1.31 -20.95 -13.87
C LEU A 19 0.59 -19.66 -13.47
N GLN A 20 -0.27 -19.13 -14.34
CA GLN A 20 -1.05 -17.93 -14.09
C GLN A 20 -2.06 -18.09 -12.96
N ALA A 21 -2.57 -19.30 -12.71
CA ALA A 21 -3.45 -19.58 -11.57
C ALA A 21 -2.68 -19.59 -10.23
N CYS A 22 -1.43 -20.06 -10.20
CA CYS A 22 -0.64 -20.11 -8.98
C CYS A 22 -0.07 -18.74 -8.56
N LEU A 23 0.36 -17.92 -9.52
CA LEU A 23 1.08 -16.67 -9.25
C LEU A 23 0.33 -15.68 -8.34
N PRO A 24 -0.98 -15.40 -8.51
CA PRO A 24 -1.72 -14.50 -7.63
C PRO A 24 -1.78 -14.96 -6.18
N VAL A 25 -1.81 -16.29 -5.96
CA VAL A 25 -1.83 -16.86 -4.61
C VAL A 25 -0.47 -16.70 -3.95
N VAL A 26 0.61 -17.00 -4.68
CA VAL A 26 1.99 -16.82 -4.19
C VAL A 26 2.31 -15.33 -3.95
N ALA A 27 1.80 -14.44 -4.80
CA ALA A 27 1.96 -12.99 -4.69
C ALA A 27 1.42 -12.41 -3.38
N ARG A 28 0.39 -13.03 -2.80
CA ARG A 28 -0.22 -12.60 -1.53
C ARG A 28 0.53 -13.03 -0.28
N LEU A 29 1.46 -13.99 -0.40
CA LEU A 29 2.28 -14.42 0.74
C LEU A 29 3.14 -13.28 1.27
N SER A 30 3.43 -13.30 2.56
CA SER A 30 4.35 -12.34 3.18
C SER A 30 5.78 -12.53 2.66
N LEU A 31 6.64 -11.51 2.81
CA LEU A 31 8.05 -11.63 2.45
C LEU A 31 8.74 -12.74 3.25
N LEU A 32 8.43 -12.83 4.55
CA LEU A 32 8.94 -13.89 5.44
C LEU A 32 8.59 -15.28 4.93
N GLU A 33 7.35 -15.50 4.49
CA GLU A 33 6.94 -16.78 3.92
C GLU A 33 7.62 -17.07 2.59
N LEU A 34 7.83 -16.07 1.73
CA LEU A 34 8.54 -16.24 0.46
C LEU A 34 10.03 -16.60 0.69
N GLU A 35 10.66 -15.96 1.67
CA GLU A 35 12.05 -16.26 2.09
C GLU A 35 12.18 -17.65 2.71
N ALA A 36 11.24 -18.05 3.56
CA ALA A 36 11.23 -19.40 4.15
C ALA A 36 11.17 -20.50 3.07
N HIS A 37 10.56 -20.21 1.92
CA HIS A 37 10.44 -21.15 0.80
C HIS A 37 11.36 -20.82 -0.38
N ARG A 38 12.42 -20.04 -0.16
CA ARG A 38 13.26 -19.46 -1.21
C ARG A 38 13.83 -20.47 -2.21
N LYS A 39 14.20 -21.65 -1.73
CA LYS A 39 14.76 -22.75 -2.53
C LYS A 39 13.79 -23.33 -3.57
N MET A 40 12.49 -23.05 -3.44
CA MET A 40 11.45 -23.54 -4.35
C MET A 40 11.05 -22.51 -5.41
N ILE A 41 11.61 -21.30 -5.35
CA ILE A 41 11.26 -20.18 -6.23
C ILE A 41 12.52 -19.79 -7.00
N THR A 42 12.39 -19.61 -8.31
CA THR A 42 13.50 -19.13 -9.14
C THR A 42 13.84 -17.67 -8.81
N GLU A 43 15.10 -17.29 -9.02
CA GLU A 43 15.55 -15.89 -8.87
C GLU A 43 14.65 -14.90 -9.60
N LYS A 44 14.27 -15.24 -10.84
CA LYS A 44 13.40 -14.41 -11.68
C LYS A 44 12.04 -14.18 -11.03
N ILE A 45 11.38 -15.25 -10.59
CA ILE A 45 10.06 -15.13 -9.96
C ILE A 45 10.17 -14.36 -8.63
N MET A 46 11.22 -14.60 -7.85
CA MET A 46 11.43 -13.85 -6.60
C MET A 46 11.61 -12.35 -6.88
N ALA A 47 12.42 -11.98 -7.87
CA ALA A 47 12.61 -10.59 -8.27
C ALA A 47 11.30 -9.94 -8.74
N ASP A 48 10.49 -10.64 -9.54
CA ASP A 48 9.18 -10.16 -9.99
C ASP A 48 8.21 -9.94 -8.82
N LEU A 49 8.19 -10.88 -7.85
CA LEU A 49 7.39 -10.78 -6.63
C LEU A 49 7.81 -9.58 -5.77
N LEU A 50 9.11 -9.37 -5.57
CA LEU A 50 9.66 -8.23 -4.83
C LEU A 50 9.32 -6.91 -5.51
N ALA A 51 9.53 -6.81 -6.83
CA ALA A 51 9.24 -5.61 -7.59
C ALA A 51 7.75 -5.23 -7.55
N MET A 52 6.86 -6.21 -7.64
CA MET A 52 5.41 -5.99 -7.49
C MET A 52 5.05 -5.49 -6.09
N LYS A 53 5.60 -6.11 -5.03
CA LYS A 53 5.35 -5.69 -3.65
C LYS A 53 5.85 -4.27 -3.41
N LEU A 54 7.06 -3.93 -3.87
CA LEU A 54 7.60 -2.57 -3.79
C LEU A 54 6.71 -1.55 -4.51
N ARG A 55 6.23 -1.86 -5.72
CA ARG A 55 5.28 -0.98 -6.44
C ARG A 55 3.98 -0.77 -5.65
N ALA A 56 3.43 -1.82 -5.08
CA ALA A 56 2.20 -1.74 -4.28
C ALA A 56 2.41 -0.89 -3.02
N THR A 57 3.51 -1.11 -2.29
CA THR A 57 3.85 -0.31 -1.11
C THR A 57 4.09 1.15 -1.45
N TYR A 58 4.78 1.43 -2.57
CA TYR A 58 5.01 2.80 -3.02
C TYR A 58 3.69 3.53 -3.34
N LEU A 59 2.77 2.87 -4.03
CA LEU A 59 1.45 3.43 -4.35
C LEU A 59 0.63 3.71 -3.08
N GLN A 60 0.65 2.78 -2.12
CA GLN A 60 -0.03 2.95 -0.83
C GLN A 60 0.57 4.13 -0.05
N ALA A 61 1.89 4.21 0.03
CA ALA A 61 2.58 5.32 0.67
C ALA A 61 2.23 6.66 0.01
N GLY A 62 2.25 6.73 -1.33
CA GLY A 62 1.85 7.92 -2.09
C GLY A 62 0.40 8.34 -1.79
N THR A 63 -0.52 7.38 -1.64
CA THR A 63 -1.91 7.66 -1.28
C THR A 63 -2.03 8.23 0.12
N VAL A 64 -1.27 7.70 1.09
CA VAL A 64 -1.21 8.23 2.46
C VAL A 64 -0.65 9.66 2.45
N PHE A 65 0.47 9.89 1.76
CA PHE A 65 1.05 11.23 1.63
C PHE A 65 0.09 12.23 0.98
N GLN A 66 -0.58 11.84 -0.11
CA GLN A 66 -1.58 12.69 -0.76
C GLN A 66 -2.75 13.01 0.19
N THR A 67 -3.19 12.02 0.97
CA THR A 67 -4.27 12.21 1.96
C THR A 67 -3.85 13.19 3.05
N ILE A 68 -2.64 13.02 3.61
CA ILE A 68 -2.08 13.94 4.62
C ILE A 68 -1.95 15.34 4.02
N HIS A 69 -1.41 15.47 2.81
CA HIS A 69 -1.27 16.74 2.13
C HIS A 69 -2.63 17.43 1.89
N ASN A 70 -3.65 16.68 1.48
CA ASN A 70 -5.01 17.20 1.33
C ASN A 70 -5.61 17.62 2.68
N MET A 71 -5.28 16.91 3.76
CA MET A 71 -5.69 17.30 5.13
C MET A 71 -4.99 18.58 5.58
N ASP A 72 -3.71 18.79 5.28
CA ASP A 72 -3.00 20.04 5.59
C ASP A 72 -3.65 21.24 4.87
N HIS A 73 -4.19 21.01 3.68
CA HIS A 73 -4.97 22.00 2.91
C HIS A 73 -6.45 22.06 3.29
N PHE A 74 -6.92 21.23 4.22
CA PHE A 74 -8.31 21.24 4.65
C PHE A 74 -8.60 22.50 5.46
N GLN A 75 -9.50 23.32 4.94
CA GLN A 75 -9.93 24.58 5.53
C GLN A 75 -11.43 24.55 5.80
N ILE A 76 -11.82 24.93 7.02
CA ILE A 76 -13.23 25.09 7.38
C ILE A 76 -13.48 26.46 8.02
N ASN A 77 -14.63 27.06 7.73
CA ASN A 77 -15.06 28.31 8.34
C ASN A 77 -15.97 28.00 9.53
N VAL A 78 -15.48 28.23 10.75
CA VAL A 78 -16.20 28.00 12.00
C VAL A 78 -16.37 29.31 12.76
N GLU A 79 -17.41 29.46 13.57
CA GLU A 79 -17.58 30.67 14.40
C GLU A 79 -16.47 30.82 15.44
N LYS A 80 -16.01 29.67 15.97
CA LYS A 80 -14.97 29.59 17.00
C LYS A 80 -14.03 28.44 16.70
N CYS A 81 -12.71 28.69 16.75
CA CYS A 81 -11.72 27.63 16.54
C CYS A 81 -11.73 26.63 17.72
N PRO A 82 -11.91 25.31 17.49
CA PRO A 82 -11.96 24.32 18.56
C PRO A 82 -10.60 24.08 19.26
N ARG A 83 -9.49 24.51 18.65
CA ARG A 83 -8.14 24.30 19.19
C ARG A 83 -7.64 25.47 20.05
N CYS A 84 -7.87 26.71 19.62
CA CYS A 84 -7.36 27.91 20.30
C CYS A 84 -8.45 28.91 20.73
N ASN A 85 -9.74 28.57 20.55
CA ASN A 85 -10.89 29.42 20.88
C ASN A 85 -10.93 30.79 20.18
N ARG A 86 -10.10 31.03 19.16
CA ARG A 86 -10.13 32.27 18.37
C ARG A 86 -11.52 32.45 17.73
N GLN A 87 -12.03 33.68 17.82
CA GLN A 87 -13.32 34.13 17.28
C GLN A 87 -13.11 35.51 16.64
N LYS A 88 -13.79 35.79 15.52
CA LYS A 88 -13.83 37.13 14.90
C LYS A 88 -15.10 37.84 15.39
N GLU A 89 -14.98 39.10 15.83
CA GLU A 89 -16.09 39.87 16.41
C GLU A 89 -17.35 39.94 15.51
N GLN A 90 -17.19 39.83 14.19
CA GLN A 90 -18.29 39.81 13.22
C GLN A 90 -18.03 38.85 12.05
N GLY A 91 -17.60 37.61 12.30
CA GLY A 91 -17.46 36.65 11.20
C GLY A 91 -16.93 35.26 11.57
N ARG A 92 -17.03 34.34 10.62
CA ARG A 92 -16.43 33.00 10.73
C ARG A 92 -14.90 33.08 10.63
N VAL A 93 -14.22 32.27 11.42
CA VAL A 93 -12.77 32.06 11.42
C VAL A 93 -12.45 30.89 10.51
N ARG A 94 -11.50 31.10 9.59
CA ARG A 94 -10.95 30.02 8.74
C ARG A 94 -9.93 29.23 9.55
N VAL A 95 -10.17 27.94 9.73
CA VAL A 95 -9.31 27.05 10.50
C VAL A 95 -8.75 25.99 9.58
N TYR A 96 -7.43 25.80 9.63
CA TYR A 96 -6.71 24.70 8.98
C TYR A 96 -6.67 23.49 9.91
N ALA A 97 -6.71 22.29 9.36
CA ALA A 97 -6.59 21.08 10.17
C ALA A 97 -5.26 21.02 10.95
N ASN A 98 -4.16 21.49 10.35
CA ASN A 98 -2.85 21.64 11.03
C ASN A 98 -1.87 22.50 10.20
N PRO A 99 -1.12 23.48 10.75
CA PRO A 99 -1.27 24.13 12.06
C PRO A 99 -2.41 25.16 12.07
N CYS A 100 -2.89 25.50 13.28
CA CYS A 100 -3.85 26.58 13.46
C CYS A 100 -3.19 27.93 13.19
N GLN A 101 -3.36 28.49 11.99
CA GLN A 101 -2.87 29.83 11.63
C GLN A 101 -3.90 30.92 11.95
#